data_AF-A0A965FFN6-F1
#
_entry.id   AF-A0A965FFN6-F1
#
_cell.length_a   1.000
_cell.length_b   1.000
_cell.length_c   1.000
_cell.angle_alpha   90.00
_cell.angle_beta   90.00
_cell.angle_gamma   90.00
#
_symmetry.space_group_name_H-M   'P 1'
#
loop_
_entity.id
_entity.type
_entity.pdbx_description
1 polymer ?
#
loop_
_entity_poly.entity_id
_entity_poly.type
_entity_poly.pdbx_seq_one_letter_code
_entity_poly.pdbx_strand_id
1 'polypeptide(L)'
;MSDQLNASQLNVNLKAQDLSFKTTAELTPLNDDVWLGQGEAKNAASFGLSLFKPGFNVLVLGDSGSGRKSLTWRLIEAVSKTRAKPKDFVLLYHFETPEKPLPLYLNAGHGVQLRVAMDAFIRKLLKVMPGLLGELSAPVKDEDKKDGKPKKLDEERRKSIEQFFIDQFAVLIGIVKGEGETEPNADVLQFEAYLAALMRDAFENIEIFSQASVSNSDNEGMLESFLGRYRVNVMVDNTRYAKHPDL
;
A
#
# COMPACT_ATOMS: atom_id res chain seq x y z
N MET A 1 -31.84 -45.55 48.31
CA MET A 1 -31.18 -46.82 47.93
C MET A 1 -30.49 -46.56 46.61
N SER A 2 -29.18 -46.77 46.53
CA SER A 2 -28.40 -46.61 45.31
C SER A 2 -28.52 -47.89 44.48
N ASP A 3 -29.18 -47.82 43.34
CA ASP A 3 -29.25 -48.94 42.40
C ASP A 3 -27.84 -49.28 41.89
N GLN A 4 -27.41 -50.53 42.08
CA GLN A 4 -26.11 -51.00 41.60
C GLN A 4 -26.12 -51.13 40.07
N LEU A 5 -25.20 -50.42 39.41
CA LEU A 5 -24.96 -50.56 37.99
C LEU A 5 -24.24 -51.87 37.69
N ASN A 6 -24.69 -52.60 36.68
CA ASN A 6 -24.01 -53.80 36.19
C ASN A 6 -22.99 -53.44 35.07
N ALA A 7 -22.01 -54.31 34.80
CA ALA A 7 -20.85 -53.99 33.96
C ALA A 7 -21.23 -53.47 32.55
N SER A 8 -22.33 -53.95 32.00
CA SER A 8 -22.86 -53.54 30.70
C SER A 8 -23.43 -52.11 30.68
N GLN A 9 -23.77 -51.55 31.84
CA GLN A 9 -24.27 -50.18 32.00
C GLN A 9 -23.16 -49.16 32.22
N LEU A 10 -21.92 -49.61 32.41
CA LEU A 10 -20.76 -48.73 32.66
C LEU A 10 -20.12 -48.20 31.37
N ASN A 11 -20.45 -48.78 30.21
CA ASN A 11 -19.86 -48.42 28.92
C ASN A 11 -20.92 -48.24 27.83
N VAL A 12 -20.68 -47.28 26.93
CA VAL A 12 -21.43 -47.19 25.68
C VAL A 12 -20.97 -48.33 24.76
N ASN A 13 -21.86 -49.26 24.44
CA ASN A 13 -21.55 -50.41 23.58
C ASN A 13 -21.68 -50.01 22.10
N LEU A 14 -20.56 -49.64 21.49
CA LEU A 14 -20.47 -49.26 20.09
C LEU A 14 -19.77 -50.40 19.33
N LYS A 15 -20.52 -51.11 18.46
CA LYS A 15 -19.99 -52.21 17.67
C LYS A 15 -19.50 -51.68 16.32
N ALA A 16 -18.48 -52.31 15.75
CA ALA A 16 -18.00 -51.94 14.41
C ALA A 16 -19.08 -52.07 13.32
N GLN A 17 -20.06 -52.94 13.51
CA GLN A 17 -21.21 -53.12 12.61
C GLN A 17 -22.18 -51.94 12.65
N ASP A 18 -22.13 -51.11 13.70
CA ASP A 18 -22.96 -49.90 13.84
C ASP A 18 -22.40 -48.73 13.01
N LEU A 19 -21.17 -48.86 12.49
CA LEU A 19 -20.51 -47.88 11.63
C LEU A 19 -20.75 -48.24 10.17
N SER A 20 -21.09 -47.24 9.35
CA SER A 20 -21.42 -47.40 7.94
C SER A 20 -20.22 -47.48 6.98
N PHE A 21 -19.03 -47.87 7.48
CA PHE A 21 -17.79 -47.99 6.70
C PHE A 21 -16.97 -49.20 7.17
N LYS A 22 -16.23 -49.84 6.25
CA LYS A 22 -15.35 -50.99 6.60
C LYS A 22 -13.97 -50.53 7.04
N THR A 23 -13.43 -49.48 6.41
CA THR A 23 -12.12 -48.91 6.71
C THR A 23 -12.19 -47.39 6.75
N THR A 24 -11.32 -46.74 7.54
CA THR A 24 -11.27 -45.27 7.63
C THR A 24 -10.83 -44.61 6.32
N ALA A 25 -10.29 -45.38 5.37
CA ALA A 25 -9.96 -44.90 4.03
C ALA A 25 -11.21 -44.61 3.17
N GLU A 26 -12.36 -45.18 3.53
CA GLU A 26 -13.65 -44.93 2.86
C GLU A 26 -14.32 -43.63 3.33
N LEU A 27 -13.82 -43.01 4.39
CA LEU A 27 -14.38 -41.78 4.93
C LEU A 27 -14.01 -40.61 4.03
N THR A 28 -15.01 -39.88 3.58
CA THR A 28 -14.81 -38.59 2.93
C THR A 28 -14.16 -37.63 3.94
N PRO A 29 -13.02 -37.00 3.61
CA PRO A 29 -12.45 -35.96 4.44
C PRO A 29 -13.50 -34.89 4.69
N LEU A 30 -13.56 -34.38 5.92
CA LEU A 30 -14.42 -33.24 6.19
C LEU A 30 -14.00 -32.06 5.33
N ASN A 31 -14.97 -31.50 4.60
CA ASN A 31 -14.78 -30.24 3.89
C ASN A 31 -14.37 -29.17 4.91
N ASP A 32 -13.46 -28.29 4.49
CA ASP A 32 -12.86 -27.30 5.39
C ASP A 32 -13.86 -26.30 5.98
N ASP A 33 -15.05 -26.18 5.37
CA ASP A 33 -16.15 -25.32 5.81
C ASP A 33 -17.04 -25.91 6.93
N VAL A 34 -16.81 -27.17 7.32
CA VAL A 34 -17.67 -27.86 8.29
C VAL A 34 -17.12 -27.74 9.71
N TRP A 35 -17.90 -27.09 10.58
CA TRP A 35 -17.60 -26.94 12.01
C TRP A 35 -18.34 -28.05 12.79
N LEU A 36 -17.64 -29.15 13.08
CA LEU A 36 -18.21 -30.28 13.81
C LEU A 36 -18.60 -29.89 15.24
N GLY A 37 -19.89 -30.02 15.58
CA GLY A 37 -20.41 -29.74 16.93
C GLY A 37 -20.32 -28.28 17.36
N GLN A 38 -20.01 -27.34 16.44
CA GLN A 38 -19.75 -25.93 16.74
C GLN A 38 -20.60 -24.99 15.88
N GLY A 39 -21.86 -25.38 15.61
CA GLY A 39 -22.77 -24.65 14.72
C GLY A 39 -23.06 -23.21 15.17
N GLU A 40 -23.32 -23.00 16.46
CA GLU A 40 -23.55 -21.66 17.02
C GLU A 40 -22.31 -20.76 16.90
N ALA A 41 -21.13 -21.32 17.18
CA ALA A 41 -19.87 -20.59 17.05
C ALA A 41 -19.60 -20.18 15.59
N LYS A 42 -19.90 -21.05 14.61
CA LYS A 42 -19.82 -20.74 13.18
C LYS A 42 -20.76 -19.58 12.81
N ASN A 43 -22.01 -19.62 13.28
CA ASN A 43 -22.99 -18.57 13.01
C ASN A 43 -22.56 -17.22 13.62
N ALA A 44 -22.11 -17.22 14.88
CA ALA A 44 -21.62 -16.02 15.55
C ALA A 44 -20.39 -15.42 14.86
N ALA A 45 -19.43 -16.26 14.46
CA ALA A 45 -18.25 -15.81 13.72
C ALA A 45 -18.62 -15.26 12.33
N SER A 46 -19.55 -15.91 11.62
CA SER A 46 -20.00 -15.46 10.30
C SER A 46 -20.73 -14.12 10.37
N PHE A 47 -21.59 -13.95 11.37
CA PHE A 47 -22.26 -12.68 11.65
C PHE A 47 -21.26 -11.59 12.06
N GLY A 48 -20.33 -11.89 12.96
CA GLY A 48 -19.30 -10.94 13.37
C GLY A 48 -18.44 -10.47 12.20
N LEU A 49 -18.08 -11.39 11.30
CA LEU A 49 -17.33 -11.05 10.09
C LEU A 49 -18.17 -10.23 9.11
N SER A 50 -19.48 -10.46 8.97
CA SER A 50 -20.31 -9.69 8.02
C SER A 50 -20.46 -8.20 8.38
N LEU A 51 -20.16 -7.81 9.63
CA LEU A 51 -20.17 -6.42 10.08
C LEU A 51 -18.86 -5.70 9.71
N PHE A 52 -18.88 -4.92 8.63
CA PHE A 52 -17.75 -4.09 8.21
C PHE A 52 -17.91 -2.63 8.68
N LYS A 53 -17.75 -2.39 9.98
CA LYS A 53 -17.82 -1.04 10.58
C LYS A 53 -16.68 -0.80 11.58
N PRO A 54 -16.12 0.42 11.64
CA PRO A 54 -15.15 0.78 12.67
C PRO A 54 -15.69 0.51 14.08
N GLY A 55 -14.83 0.02 14.98
CA GLY A 55 -15.17 -0.28 16.37
C GLY A 55 -15.76 -1.67 16.62
N PHE A 56 -16.04 -2.47 15.58
CA PHE A 56 -16.48 -3.85 15.72
C PHE A 56 -15.30 -4.80 15.58
N ASN A 57 -15.09 -5.63 16.60
CA ASN A 57 -14.05 -6.66 16.63
C ASN A 57 -14.67 -8.00 17.03
N VAL A 58 -14.15 -9.10 16.50
CA VAL A 58 -14.59 -10.46 16.87
C VAL A 58 -13.52 -11.10 17.75
N LEU A 59 -13.91 -11.51 18.95
CA LEU A 59 -13.06 -12.29 19.86
C LEU A 59 -13.54 -13.74 19.87
N VAL A 60 -12.62 -14.68 19.62
CA VAL A 60 -12.93 -16.12 19.59
C VAL A 60 -12.32 -16.80 20.82
N LEU A 61 -13.18 -17.41 21.63
CA LEU A 61 -12.83 -18.14 22.85
C LEU A 61 -13.08 -19.64 22.66
N GLY A 62 -12.34 -20.47 23.38
CA GLY A 62 -12.55 -21.91 23.42
C GLY A 62 -11.35 -22.66 24.01
N ASP A 63 -11.57 -23.89 24.44
CA ASP A 63 -10.57 -24.73 25.09
C ASP A 63 -9.38 -25.06 24.19
N SER A 64 -8.25 -25.42 24.81
CA SER A 64 -7.10 -25.93 24.06
C SER A 64 -7.49 -27.16 23.23
N GLY A 65 -7.02 -27.20 21.97
CA GLY A 65 -7.36 -28.29 21.06
C GLY A 65 -8.74 -28.19 20.38
N SER A 66 -9.55 -27.16 20.67
CA SER A 66 -10.88 -27.00 20.04
C SER A 66 -10.86 -26.70 18.55
N GLY A 67 -9.68 -26.48 17.95
CA GLY A 67 -9.55 -26.07 16.56
C GLY A 67 -9.95 -24.61 16.29
N ARG A 68 -10.28 -23.81 17.32
CA ARG A 68 -10.78 -22.42 17.18
C ARG A 68 -9.99 -21.56 16.19
N LYS A 69 -8.65 -21.58 16.26
CA LYS A 69 -7.79 -20.80 15.36
C LYS A 69 -7.96 -21.27 13.91
N SER A 70 -7.86 -22.57 13.67
CA SER A 70 -7.94 -23.15 12.32
C SER A 70 -9.32 -22.94 11.70
N LEU A 71 -10.38 -23.18 12.46
CA LEU A 71 -11.77 -23.00 12.05
C LEU A 71 -12.08 -21.53 11.72
N THR A 72 -11.69 -20.60 12.60
CA THR A 72 -11.87 -19.16 12.38
C THR A 72 -11.04 -18.68 11.18
N TRP A 73 -9.79 -19.12 11.03
CA TRP A 73 -8.94 -18.71 9.91
C TRP A 73 -9.53 -19.12 8.56
N ARG A 74 -10.04 -20.35 8.45
CA ARG A 74 -10.73 -20.84 7.25
C ARG A 74 -11.95 -20.00 6.90
N LEU A 75 -12.75 -19.65 7.90
CA LEU A 75 -13.90 -18.77 7.70
C LEU A 75 -13.48 -17.36 7.24
N ILE A 76 -12.42 -16.80 7.83
CA ILE A 76 -11.86 -15.50 7.40
C ILE A 76 -11.39 -15.59 5.95
N GLU A 77 -10.70 -16.65 5.56
CA GLU A 77 -10.24 -16.85 4.18
C GLU A 77 -11.42 -16.93 3.20
N ALA A 78 -12.42 -17.77 3.51
CA ALA A 78 -13.63 -17.92 2.69
C ALA A 78 -14.38 -16.58 2.50
N VAL A 79 -14.52 -15.80 3.58
CA VAL A 79 -15.18 -14.49 3.54
C VAL A 79 -14.31 -13.43 2.84
N SER A 80 -12.98 -13.55 2.89
CA SER A 80 -12.08 -12.58 2.26
C SER A 80 -12.14 -12.67 0.73
N LYS A 81 -12.32 -13.86 0.17
CA LYS A 81 -12.47 -14.09 -1.29
C LYS A 81 -13.68 -13.39 -1.89
N THR A 82 -14.72 -13.12 -1.10
CA THR A 82 -15.92 -12.41 -1.57
C THR A 82 -15.85 -10.90 -1.37
N ARG A 83 -14.74 -10.35 -0.86
CA ARG A 83 -14.59 -8.93 -0.56
C ARG A 83 -13.79 -8.20 -1.61
N ALA A 84 -13.92 -6.87 -1.60
CA ALA A 84 -13.05 -6.00 -2.36
C ALA A 84 -11.58 -6.24 -1.96
N LYS A 85 -10.69 -6.19 -2.96
CA LYS A 85 -9.26 -6.38 -2.74
C LYS A 85 -8.74 -5.33 -1.76
N PRO A 86 -7.84 -5.71 -0.83
CA PRO A 86 -7.25 -4.76 0.10
C PRO A 86 -6.43 -3.72 -0.66
N LYS A 87 -6.60 -2.45 -0.31
CA LYS A 87 -5.83 -1.34 -0.87
C LYS A 87 -4.38 -1.38 -0.40
N ASP A 88 -3.46 -0.96 -1.25
CA ASP A 88 -2.09 -0.62 -0.85
C ASP A 88 -2.11 0.64 0.03
N PHE A 89 -1.14 0.76 0.92
CA PHE A 89 -0.98 1.91 1.81
C PHE A 89 0.42 2.48 1.69
N VAL A 90 0.52 3.76 1.31
CA VAL A 90 1.80 4.46 1.16
C VAL A 90 1.80 5.76 1.95
N LEU A 91 3.00 6.18 2.36
CA LEU A 91 3.24 7.46 3.00
C LEU A 91 4.06 8.35 2.07
N LEU A 92 3.60 9.58 1.92
CA LEU A 92 4.27 10.65 1.19
C LEU A 92 4.81 11.67 2.19
N TYR A 93 5.88 12.36 1.79
CA TYR A 93 6.36 13.50 2.58
C TYR A 93 5.33 14.62 2.59
N HIS A 94 5.22 15.33 3.70
CA HIS A 94 4.32 16.46 3.81
C HIS A 94 5.11 17.75 3.84
N PHE A 95 5.02 18.54 2.76
CA PHE A 95 5.85 19.75 2.58
C PHE A 95 5.57 20.84 3.62
N GLU A 96 4.34 20.95 4.11
CA GLU A 96 3.94 21.98 5.07
C GLU A 96 4.12 21.53 6.53
N THR A 97 4.03 20.22 6.79
CA THR A 97 4.13 19.66 8.16
C THR A 97 4.96 18.36 8.12
N PRO A 98 6.30 18.46 8.00
CA PRO A 98 7.19 17.31 7.77
C PRO A 98 7.08 16.18 8.79
N GLU A 99 6.69 16.50 10.02
CA GLU A 99 6.51 15.53 11.11
C GLU A 99 5.22 14.70 10.99
N LYS A 100 4.34 15.04 10.03
CA LYS A 100 3.09 14.33 9.75
C LYS A 100 3.05 13.90 8.28
N PRO A 101 3.58 12.71 7.93
CA PRO A 101 3.54 12.23 6.56
C PRO A 101 2.10 12.06 6.07
N LEU A 102 1.89 12.27 4.77
CA LEU A 102 0.57 12.17 4.15
C LEU A 102 0.26 10.71 3.81
N PRO A 103 -0.83 10.13 4.36
CA PRO A 103 -1.30 8.80 3.99
C PRO A 103 -1.99 8.84 2.62
N LEU A 104 -1.73 7.83 1.79
CA LEU A 104 -2.41 7.63 0.51
C LEU A 104 -2.77 6.15 0.35
N TYR A 105 -4.03 5.89 -0.01
CA TYR A 105 -4.50 4.54 -0.31
C TYR A 105 -4.59 4.32 -1.82
N LEU A 106 -4.10 3.18 -2.28
CA LEU A 106 -3.98 2.85 -3.69
C LEU A 106 -4.61 1.49 -3.98
N ASN A 107 -4.95 1.22 -5.23
CA ASN A 107 -5.37 -0.12 -5.62
C ASN A 107 -4.23 -1.12 -5.42
N ALA A 108 -4.59 -2.39 -5.20
CA ALA A 108 -3.64 -3.45 -4.88
C ALA A 108 -2.50 -3.52 -5.93
N GLY A 109 -1.26 -3.41 -5.47
CA GLY A 109 -0.06 -3.44 -6.30
C GLY A 109 0.32 -2.11 -6.95
N HIS A 110 -0.48 -1.05 -6.84
CA HIS A 110 -0.14 0.28 -7.38
C HIS A 110 0.86 1.03 -6.48
N GLY A 111 0.99 0.69 -5.19
CA GLY A 111 1.97 1.32 -4.30
C GLY A 111 3.40 1.07 -4.74
N VAL A 112 3.71 -0.17 -5.15
CA VAL A 112 5.03 -0.51 -5.71
C VAL A 112 5.27 0.16 -7.05
N GLN A 113 4.24 0.21 -7.91
CA GLN A 113 4.32 0.90 -9.21
C GLN A 113 4.59 2.40 -9.03
N LEU A 114 3.88 3.04 -8.10
CA LEU A 114 4.05 4.46 -7.79
C LEU A 114 5.46 4.75 -7.26
N ARG A 115 5.99 3.92 -6.35
CA ARG A 115 7.37 4.05 -5.86
C ARG A 115 8.36 4.02 -7.03
N VAL A 116 8.26 3.02 -7.91
CA VAL A 116 9.17 2.88 -9.06
C VAL A 116 9.04 4.07 -10.01
N ALA A 117 7.82 4.54 -10.26
CA ALA A 117 7.56 5.68 -11.12
C ALA A 117 8.09 7.00 -10.52
N MET A 118 7.94 7.21 -9.21
CA MET A 118 8.51 8.36 -8.51
C MET A 118 10.03 8.33 -8.51
N ASP A 119 10.66 7.17 -8.30
CA ASP A 119 12.12 7.05 -8.41
C ASP A 119 12.61 7.35 -9.84
N ALA A 120 11.85 6.93 -10.85
CA ALA A 120 12.14 7.23 -12.26
C ALA A 120 11.96 8.72 -12.57
N PHE A 121 10.93 9.35 -12.02
CA PHE A 121 10.71 10.79 -12.10
C PHE A 121 11.88 11.56 -11.48
N ILE A 122 12.31 11.21 -10.26
CA ILE A 122 13.46 11.83 -9.58
C ILE A 122 14.73 11.74 -10.44
N ARG A 123 15.02 10.56 -11.01
CA ARG A 123 16.17 10.38 -11.92
C ARG A 123 16.08 11.25 -13.18
N LYS A 124 14.89 11.36 -13.77
CA LYS A 124 14.65 12.22 -14.95
C LYS A 124 14.80 13.70 -14.59
N LEU A 125 14.26 14.10 -13.44
CA LEU A 125 14.38 15.46 -12.91
C LEU A 125 15.86 15.84 -12.80
N LEU A 126 16.68 15.00 -12.17
CA LEU A 126 18.13 15.24 -12.07
C LEU A 126 18.85 15.33 -13.42
N LYS A 127 18.43 14.53 -14.40
CA LYS A 127 19.06 14.52 -15.73
C LYS A 127 18.68 15.74 -16.58
N VAL A 128 17.42 16.16 -16.50
CA VAL A 128 16.85 17.16 -17.41
C VAL A 128 16.94 18.58 -16.84
N MET A 129 16.82 18.74 -15.52
CA MET A 129 16.83 20.05 -14.86
C MET A 129 18.08 20.88 -15.16
N PRO A 130 19.32 20.35 -15.12
CA PRO A 130 20.50 21.14 -15.47
C PRO A 130 20.46 21.67 -16.90
N GLY A 131 20.01 20.87 -17.88
CA GLY A 131 19.89 21.29 -19.27
C GLY A 131 18.81 22.35 -19.48
N LEU A 132 17.67 22.24 -18.79
CA LEU A 132 16.61 23.25 -18.81
C LEU A 132 17.02 24.56 -18.12
N LEU A 133 17.91 24.48 -17.12
CA LEU A 133 18.46 25.65 -16.42
C LEU A 133 19.60 26.32 -17.19
N GLY A 134 20.34 25.55 -17.98
CA GLY A 134 21.36 26.01 -18.90
C GLY A 134 22.41 24.93 -19.14
N GLU A 135 22.50 24.43 -20.37
CA GLU A 135 23.68 23.68 -20.81
C GLU A 135 24.97 24.44 -20.42
N LEU A 136 25.91 23.69 -19.84
CA LEU A 136 27.27 24.07 -19.43
C LEU A 136 27.66 25.54 -19.67
N SER A 137 27.82 26.30 -18.60
CA SER A 137 28.86 27.33 -18.49
C SER A 137 29.24 28.03 -19.80
N ALA A 138 28.37 28.86 -20.37
CA ALA A 138 28.91 30.00 -21.09
C ALA A 138 29.62 30.85 -20.02
N PRO A 139 30.93 31.09 -20.10
CA PRO A 139 31.58 32.03 -19.20
C PRO A 139 30.97 33.39 -19.55
N VAL A 140 29.97 33.79 -18.78
CA VAL A 140 29.54 35.19 -18.75
C VAL A 140 30.78 35.94 -18.31
N LYS A 141 31.41 36.63 -19.26
CA LYS A 141 32.54 37.52 -18.99
C LYS A 141 32.11 38.41 -17.83
N ASP A 142 32.85 38.29 -16.74
CA ASP A 142 32.75 39.10 -15.53
C ASP A 142 32.91 40.57 -15.89
N GLU A 143 31.83 41.31 -16.10
CA GLU A 143 31.76 42.76 -15.86
C GLU A 143 30.29 43.13 -15.62
N ASP A 144 29.79 42.87 -14.40
CA ASP A 144 28.86 43.77 -13.68
C ASP A 144 28.41 43.13 -12.37
N LYS A 145 29.26 43.25 -11.35
CA LYS A 145 28.83 43.21 -9.95
C LYS A 145 28.08 44.50 -9.66
N LYS A 146 26.75 44.46 -9.64
CA LYS A 146 25.90 45.27 -8.76
C LYS A 146 24.49 44.71 -8.72
N ASP A 147 23.98 44.60 -7.50
CA ASP A 147 22.64 44.17 -7.09
C ASP A 147 22.40 42.65 -7.04
N GLY A 148 22.51 42.09 -5.82
CA GLY A 148 22.13 40.72 -5.48
C GLY A 148 20.62 40.47 -5.53
N LYS A 149 20.03 40.58 -6.72
CA LYS A 149 18.71 40.05 -7.03
C LYS A 149 18.88 38.69 -7.71
N PRO A 150 18.12 37.66 -7.32
CA PRO A 150 18.17 36.38 -8.02
C PRO A 150 17.89 36.61 -9.51
N LYS A 151 18.73 36.03 -10.38
CA LYS A 151 18.50 36.01 -11.83
C LYS A 151 17.08 35.48 -12.03
N LYS A 152 16.14 36.35 -12.43
CA LYS A 152 14.79 35.93 -12.76
C LYS A 152 14.91 34.85 -13.82
N LEU A 153 14.38 33.66 -13.52
CA LEU A 153 14.24 32.61 -14.50
C LEU A 153 13.42 33.17 -15.66
N ASP A 154 13.93 33.05 -16.89
CA ASP A 154 13.20 33.49 -18.07
C ASP A 154 11.81 32.83 -18.09
N GLU A 155 10.76 33.61 -18.34
CA GLU A 155 9.36 33.10 -18.35
C GLU A 155 9.17 31.91 -19.28
N GLU A 156 9.91 31.87 -20.40
CA GLU A 156 9.92 30.75 -21.33
C GLU A 156 10.47 29.46 -20.71
N ARG A 157 11.59 29.57 -19.97
CA ARG A 157 12.20 28.42 -19.28
C ARG A 157 11.33 27.92 -18.16
N ARG A 158 10.71 28.83 -17.41
CA ARG A 158 9.74 28.48 -16.36
C ARG A 158 8.61 27.64 -16.94
N LYS A 159 8.03 28.05 -18.06
CA LYS A 159 6.98 27.28 -18.76
C LYS A 159 7.48 25.93 -19.26
N SER A 160 8.70 25.83 -19.78
CA SER A 160 9.27 24.53 -20.19
C SER A 160 9.45 23.56 -19.01
N ILE A 161 9.88 24.07 -17.85
CA ILE A 161 10.00 23.26 -16.63
C ILE A 161 8.60 22.85 -16.14
N GLU A 162 7.64 23.77 -16.07
CA GLU A 162 6.25 23.46 -15.71
C GLU A 162 5.65 22.39 -16.63
N GLN A 163 5.87 22.48 -17.95
CA GLN A 163 5.43 21.47 -18.91
C GLN A 163 6.07 20.10 -18.64
N PHE A 164 7.38 20.06 -18.35
CA PHE A 164 8.06 18.82 -17.98
C PHE A 164 7.40 18.16 -16.76
N PHE A 165 7.10 18.93 -15.72
CA PHE A 165 6.40 18.39 -14.54
C PHE A 165 5.00 17.89 -14.89
N ILE A 166 4.21 18.65 -15.67
CA ILE A 166 2.86 18.24 -16.11
C ILE A 166 2.91 16.90 -16.83
N ASP A 167 3.86 16.73 -17.76
CA ASP A 167 4.02 15.49 -18.53
C ASP A 167 4.38 14.30 -17.63
N GLN A 168 5.27 14.50 -16.65
CA GLN A 168 5.62 13.43 -15.71
C GLN A 168 4.50 13.13 -14.70
N PHE A 169 3.78 14.16 -14.25
CA PHE A 169 2.67 14.03 -13.30
C PHE A 169 1.49 13.27 -13.89
N ALA A 170 1.21 13.44 -15.18
CA ALA A 170 0.16 12.68 -15.86
C ALA A 170 0.37 11.14 -15.73
N VAL A 171 1.62 10.67 -15.82
CA VAL A 171 1.95 9.26 -15.64
C VAL A 171 1.71 8.81 -14.19
N LEU A 172 2.12 9.62 -13.22
CA LEU A 172 1.97 9.30 -11.80
C LEU A 172 0.50 9.29 -11.37
N ILE A 173 -0.29 10.27 -11.81
CA ILE A 173 -1.74 10.34 -11.58
C ILE A 173 -2.44 9.14 -12.20
N GLY A 174 -2.01 8.70 -13.40
CA GLY A 174 -2.53 7.50 -14.04
C GLY A 174 -2.38 6.24 -13.17
N ILE A 175 -1.25 6.08 -12.49
CA ILE A 175 -1.01 4.94 -11.57
C ILE A 175 -1.94 5.03 -10.34
N VAL A 176 -2.11 6.23 -9.77
CA VAL A 176 -2.95 6.44 -8.58
C VAL A 176 -4.42 6.23 -8.89
N LYS A 177 -4.89 6.72 -10.05
CA LYS A 177 -6.28 6.53 -10.51
C LYS A 177 -6.60 5.07 -10.82
N GLY A 178 -5.66 4.35 -11.41
CA GLY A 178 -5.85 2.96 -11.81
C GLY A 178 -6.87 2.75 -12.94
N GLU A 179 -7.01 1.50 -13.38
CA GLU A 179 -7.98 1.11 -14.42
C GLU A 179 -9.37 0.90 -13.80
N GLY A 180 -10.38 1.63 -14.29
CA GLY A 180 -11.80 1.38 -13.97
C GLY A 180 -12.48 2.36 -13.01
N GLU A 181 -11.78 3.36 -12.47
CA GLU A 181 -12.40 4.41 -11.64
C GLU A 181 -12.85 5.61 -12.49
N THR A 182 -14.17 5.78 -12.62
CA THR A 182 -14.82 6.83 -13.43
C THR A 182 -14.88 8.19 -12.73
N GLU A 183 -14.77 8.25 -11.40
CA GLU A 183 -14.77 9.49 -10.63
C GLU A 183 -13.48 9.66 -9.82
N PRO A 184 -12.96 10.90 -9.67
CA PRO A 184 -11.78 11.14 -8.86
C PRO A 184 -12.08 10.85 -7.38
N ASN A 185 -11.52 9.74 -6.88
CA ASN A 185 -11.51 9.43 -5.46
C ASN A 185 -10.70 10.50 -4.69
N ALA A 186 -11.01 10.71 -3.41
CA ALA A 186 -10.32 11.67 -2.54
C ALA A 186 -8.79 11.47 -2.51
N ASP A 187 -8.34 10.21 -2.61
CA ASP A 187 -6.92 9.85 -2.72
C ASP A 187 -6.25 10.49 -3.96
N VAL A 188 -6.92 10.52 -5.12
CA VAL A 188 -6.39 11.13 -6.36
C VAL A 188 -6.24 12.64 -6.19
N LEU A 189 -7.27 13.30 -5.66
CA LEU A 189 -7.25 14.75 -5.41
C LEU A 189 -6.16 15.14 -4.40
N GLN A 190 -5.99 14.36 -3.34
CA GLN A 190 -4.92 14.54 -2.37
C GLN A 190 -3.54 14.38 -3.04
N PHE A 191 -3.39 13.41 -3.94
CA PHE A 191 -2.14 13.19 -4.65
C PHE A 191 -1.83 14.32 -5.65
N GLU A 192 -2.83 14.84 -6.37
CA GLU A 192 -2.67 16.01 -7.25
C GLU A 192 -2.21 17.24 -6.46
N ALA A 193 -2.80 17.48 -5.28
CA ALA A 193 -2.36 18.54 -4.37
C ALA A 193 -0.92 18.33 -3.88
N TYR A 194 -0.54 17.09 -3.57
CA TYR A 194 0.84 16.74 -3.22
C TYR A 194 1.82 17.03 -4.38
N LEU A 195 1.47 16.68 -5.61
CA LEU A 195 2.31 16.93 -6.78
C LEU A 195 2.46 18.44 -7.05
N ALA A 196 1.41 19.23 -6.88
CA ALA A 196 1.50 20.69 -6.95
C ALA A 196 2.44 21.27 -5.89
N ALA A 197 2.38 20.75 -4.65
CA ALA A 197 3.30 21.13 -3.58
C ALA A 197 4.75 20.70 -3.87
N LEU A 198 4.96 19.52 -4.46
CA LEU A 198 6.26 19.04 -4.91
C LEU A 198 6.86 19.96 -5.97
N MET A 199 6.07 20.35 -6.98
CA MET A 199 6.52 21.27 -8.02
C MET A 199 6.93 22.62 -7.43
N ARG A 200 6.13 23.16 -6.49
CA ARG A 200 6.44 24.39 -5.76
C ARG A 200 7.77 24.27 -5.01
N ASP A 201 7.96 23.21 -4.24
CA ASP A 201 9.20 22.95 -3.49
C ASP A 201 10.42 22.80 -4.43
N ALA A 202 10.24 22.18 -5.60
CA ALA A 202 11.30 22.07 -6.60
C ALA A 202 11.70 23.44 -7.21
N PHE A 203 10.73 24.33 -7.44
CA PHE A 203 11.00 25.70 -7.91
C PHE A 203 11.65 26.58 -6.83
N GLU A 204 11.22 26.46 -5.58
CA GLU A 204 11.81 27.18 -4.45
C GLU A 204 13.27 26.77 -4.21
N ASN A 205 13.61 25.52 -4.50
CA ASN A 205 14.94 24.95 -4.29
C ASN A 205 15.68 24.67 -5.61
N ILE A 206 15.39 25.45 -6.66
CA ILE A 206 15.88 25.19 -8.02
C ILE A 206 17.43 25.21 -8.12
N GLU A 207 18.09 25.97 -7.24
CA GLU A 207 19.55 26.08 -7.17
C GLU A 207 20.25 24.77 -6.80
N ILE A 208 19.57 23.89 -6.06
CA ILE A 208 20.11 22.58 -5.69
C ILE A 208 20.35 21.73 -6.94
N PHE A 209 19.48 21.86 -7.94
CA PHE A 209 19.57 21.13 -9.20
C PHE A 209 20.62 21.70 -10.14
N SER A 210 20.99 22.99 -10.02
CA SER A 210 22.08 23.56 -10.82
C SER A 210 23.45 23.15 -10.28
N GLN A 211 23.60 23.08 -8.95
CA GLN A 211 24.85 22.70 -8.28
C GLN A 211 25.16 21.20 -8.39
N ALA A 212 24.16 20.35 -8.60
CA ALA A 212 24.33 18.91 -8.84
C ALA A 212 25.19 18.59 -10.08
N SER A 213 25.33 19.54 -11.02
CA SER A 213 26.20 19.39 -12.19
C SER A 213 27.70 19.57 -11.89
N VAL A 214 28.05 20.11 -10.72
CA VAL A 214 29.42 20.38 -10.29
C VAL A 214 29.83 19.28 -9.30
N SER A 215 30.58 18.30 -9.81
CA SER A 215 31.02 17.09 -9.12
C SER A 215 31.89 17.37 -7.88
N ASN A 216 31.26 17.60 -6.73
CA ASN A 216 31.88 17.54 -5.40
C ASN A 216 31.13 16.50 -4.56
N SER A 217 31.84 15.60 -3.89
CA SER A 217 31.27 14.51 -3.07
C SER A 217 30.33 15.00 -1.96
N ASP A 218 30.55 16.21 -1.45
CA ASP A 218 29.75 16.79 -0.37
C ASP A 218 28.36 17.24 -0.85
N ASN A 219 28.22 17.59 -2.13
CA ASN A 219 26.95 18.01 -2.72
C ASN A 219 26.00 16.83 -2.97
N GLU A 220 26.55 15.63 -3.18
CA GLU A 220 25.78 14.42 -3.48
C GLU A 220 24.96 13.95 -2.27
N GLY A 221 25.51 14.07 -1.05
CA GLY A 221 24.80 13.75 0.19
C GLY A 221 23.64 14.70 0.50
N MET A 222 23.83 16.01 0.25
CA MET A 222 22.76 17.00 0.42
C MET A 222 21.65 16.82 -0.61
N LEU A 223 22.01 16.51 -1.86
CA LEU A 223 21.06 16.22 -2.93
C LEU A 223 20.22 14.97 -2.60
N GLU A 224 20.84 13.88 -2.17
CA GLU A 224 20.12 12.66 -1.80
C GLU A 224 19.19 12.89 -0.60
N SER A 225 19.64 13.64 0.41
CA SER A 225 18.78 14.02 1.54
C SER A 225 17.58 14.85 1.09
N PHE A 226 17.79 15.77 0.15
CA PHE A 226 16.73 16.61 -0.39
C PHE A 226 15.71 15.78 -1.19
N LEU A 227 16.18 14.92 -2.08
CA LEU A 227 15.36 14.06 -2.94
C LEU A 227 14.66 12.94 -2.19
N GLY A 228 15.18 12.56 -1.02
CA GLY A 228 14.51 11.65 -0.10
C GLY A 228 13.08 12.09 0.24
N ARG A 229 12.82 13.41 0.22
CA ARG A 229 11.48 13.99 0.44
C ARG A 229 10.50 13.69 -0.70
N TYR A 230 10.97 13.38 -1.91
CA TYR A 230 10.10 13.06 -3.04
C TYR A 230 9.83 11.55 -3.17
N ARG A 231 10.50 10.72 -2.37
CA ARG A 231 10.33 9.27 -2.42
C ARG A 231 9.00 8.84 -1.77
N VAL A 232 8.48 7.72 -2.23
CA VAL A 232 7.25 7.12 -1.71
C VAL A 232 7.59 5.95 -0.81
N ASN A 233 7.06 5.98 0.41
CA ASN A 233 7.26 4.92 1.39
C ASN A 233 6.07 3.96 1.37
N VAL A 234 6.25 2.79 0.76
CA VAL A 234 5.23 1.74 0.74
C VAL A 234 5.21 1.03 2.09
N MET A 235 4.09 1.14 2.81
CA MET A 235 3.91 0.57 4.15
C MET A 235 3.15 -0.76 4.11
N VAL A 236 2.16 -0.88 3.22
CA VAL A 236 1.45 -2.14 2.97
C VAL A 236 1.40 -2.39 1.47
N ASP A 237 1.90 -3.56 1.07
CA ASP A 237 1.92 -4.05 -0.31
C ASP A 237 0.95 -5.24 -0.46
N ASN A 238 -0.07 -5.05 -1.29
CA ASN A 238 -1.07 -6.06 -1.62
C ASN A 238 -0.95 -6.57 -3.07
N THR A 239 0.22 -6.43 -3.71
CA THR A 239 0.48 -6.88 -5.10
C THR A 239 0.06 -8.33 -5.35
N ARG A 240 0.17 -9.21 -4.35
CA ARG A 240 -0.26 -10.63 -4.47
C ARG A 240 -1.74 -10.78 -4.85
N TYR A 241 -2.59 -9.89 -4.36
CA TYR A 241 -4.03 -9.87 -4.64
C TYR A 241 -4.36 -9.20 -5.98
N ALA A 242 -3.44 -8.44 -6.54
CA ALA A 242 -3.59 -7.88 -7.89
C ALA A 242 -3.50 -8.98 -8.95
N LYS A 243 -2.56 -9.91 -8.80
CA LYS A 243 -2.21 -10.95 -9.80
C LYS A 243 -3.06 -12.23 -9.72
N HIS A 244 -3.69 -12.50 -8.58
CA HIS A 244 -4.51 -13.70 -8.36
C HIS A 244 -5.90 -13.30 -7.88
N PRO A 245 -6.95 -13.38 -8.72
CA PRO A 245 -8.33 -13.06 -8.33
C PRO A 245 -8.91 -14.01 -7.28
N ASP A 246 -8.37 -15.23 -7.16
CA ASP A 246 -9.00 -16.34 -6.44
C ASP A 246 -8.36 -16.68 -5.07
N LEU A 247 -7.45 -15.83 -4.57
CA LEU A 247 -6.77 -15.98 -3.27
C LEU A 247 -7.23 -14.94 -2.24
#